data_AF-A0A6N7MG90-F1
#
_entry.id   AF-A0A6N7MG90-F1
#
_cell.length_a   1.000
_cell.length_b   1.000
_cell.length_c   1.000
_cell.angle_alpha   90.00
_cell.angle_beta   90.00
_cell.angle_gamma   90.00
#
_symmetry.space_group_name_H-M   'P 1'
#
loop_
_entity.id
_entity.type
_entity.pdbx_description
1 polymer ?
#
loop_
_entity_poly.entity_id
_entity_poly.type
_entity_poly.pdbx_seq_one_letter_code
_entity_poly.pdbx_strand_id
1 'polypeptide(L)'
;DETGLWQKKYRAINLQTGGEWSNYSVTLYSAARNFQLDNMQDIVLIRFADVRLMHSELTETVNGINLVRERVGLTAIGSYTLDALKAERRYELAFEGLRYYDLLRWAGKDNLNEVKTILESQNGVSIINNGVASVKSGVLFRPETGGFLQIPNSQVLLSDGVLEQNPGWGSDAPNY
;
A
#
# COMPACT_ATOMS: atom_id res chain seq x y z
N ASP A 1 0.09 7.70 15.70
CA ASP A 1 -1.05 8.12 14.87
C ASP A 1 -2.02 6.97 14.70
N GLU A 2 -3.17 7.06 15.34
CA GLU A 2 -4.22 6.05 15.22
C GLU A 2 -5.60 6.69 15.05
N THR A 3 -6.49 6.00 14.34
CA THR A 3 -7.88 6.41 14.12
C THR A 3 -8.86 5.59 14.98
N GLY A 4 -8.36 4.68 15.80
CA GLY A 4 -9.16 3.67 16.51
C GLY A 4 -9.70 2.54 15.63
N LEU A 5 -9.43 2.56 14.32
CA LEU A 5 -9.77 1.49 13.39
C LEU A 5 -8.58 0.57 13.15
N TRP A 6 -8.85 -0.73 13.01
CA TRP A 6 -7.82 -1.74 12.71
C TRP A 6 -8.17 -2.54 11.45
N GLN A 7 -7.18 -2.80 10.61
CA GLN A 7 -7.32 -3.61 9.40
C GLN A 7 -7.62 -5.07 9.75
N LYS A 8 -8.72 -5.61 9.22
CA LYS A 8 -9.12 -7.01 9.46
C LYS A 8 -8.35 -8.02 8.59
N LYS A 9 -7.87 -7.59 7.43
CA LYS A 9 -7.31 -8.47 6.38
C LYS A 9 -6.02 -9.16 6.83
N TYR A 10 -5.07 -8.41 7.38
CA TYR A 10 -3.77 -8.91 7.80
C TYR A 10 -3.68 -8.80 9.32
N ARG A 11 -3.92 -9.92 9.99
CA ARG A 11 -3.86 -10.04 11.45
C ARG A 11 -3.17 -11.35 11.81
N ALA A 12 -2.48 -11.37 12.95
CA ALA A 12 -1.93 -12.59 13.51
C ALA A 12 -3.04 -13.65 13.69
N ILE A 13 -2.70 -14.89 13.37
CA ILE A 13 -3.61 -16.04 13.52
C ILE A 13 -3.23 -16.76 14.80
N ASN A 14 -4.18 -16.88 15.72
CA ASN A 14 -3.98 -17.64 16.95
C ASN A 14 -4.76 -18.95 16.87
N LEU A 15 -4.15 -20.02 17.38
CA LEU A 15 -4.72 -21.34 17.50
C LEU A 15 -5.09 -21.60 18.96
N GLN A 16 -6.26 -22.18 19.19
CA GLN A 16 -6.64 -22.71 20.50
C GLN A 16 -6.24 -24.17 20.57
N THR A 17 -5.36 -24.54 21.50
CA THR A 17 -4.92 -25.92 21.72
C THR A 17 -4.94 -26.20 23.21
N GLY A 18 -5.63 -27.27 23.64
CA GLY A 18 -5.72 -27.63 25.06
C GLY A 18 -6.38 -26.58 25.95
N GLY A 19 -7.28 -25.75 25.39
CA GLY A 19 -7.95 -24.67 26.12
C GLY A 19 -7.21 -23.33 26.13
N GLU A 20 -6.00 -23.27 25.58
CA GLU A 20 -5.19 -22.07 25.60
C GLU A 20 -4.92 -21.51 24.20
N TRP A 21 -4.79 -20.19 24.10
CA TRP A 21 -4.49 -19.49 22.86
C TRP A 21 -2.98 -19.23 22.73
N SER A 22 -2.45 -19.48 21.53
CA SER A 22 -1.10 -19.08 21.14
C SER A 22 -1.07 -18.75 19.65
N ASN A 23 -0.08 -17.99 19.20
CA ASN A 23 0.12 -17.78 17.77
C ASN A 23 0.35 -19.10 17.04
N TYR A 24 -0.06 -19.18 15.78
CA TYR A 24 0.09 -20.40 14.96
C TYR A 24 1.54 -20.91 14.91
N SER A 25 2.53 -20.03 15.02
CA SER A 25 3.96 -20.38 15.01
C SER A 25 4.38 -21.32 16.15
N VAL A 26 3.71 -21.26 17.31
CA VAL A 26 3.99 -22.17 18.44
C VAL A 26 3.67 -23.61 18.04
N THR A 27 2.53 -23.81 17.37
CA THR A 27 2.08 -25.14 16.96
C THR A 27 2.77 -25.61 15.69
N LEU A 28 2.90 -24.74 14.68
CA LEU A 28 3.40 -25.13 13.36
C LEU A 28 4.92 -25.11 13.26
N TYR A 29 5.61 -24.29 14.04
CA TYR A 29 7.05 -24.07 13.94
C TYR A 29 7.80 -24.23 15.26
N SER A 30 7.13 -24.72 16.30
CA SER A 30 7.71 -24.91 17.64
C SER A 30 8.31 -23.62 18.21
N ALA A 31 7.75 -22.45 17.86
CA ALA A 31 8.16 -21.19 18.46
C ALA A 31 7.96 -21.20 19.97
N ALA A 32 8.83 -20.51 20.70
CA ALA A 32 8.69 -20.35 22.15
C ALA A 32 7.39 -19.59 22.44
N ARG A 33 6.51 -20.20 23.24
CA ARG A 33 5.24 -19.59 23.60
C ARG A 33 5.46 -18.42 24.55
N ASN A 34 5.41 -17.23 24.00
CA ASN A 34 5.68 -15.99 24.70
C ASN A 34 5.03 -14.86 23.91
N PHE A 35 4.09 -14.16 24.53
CA PHE A 35 3.29 -13.11 23.89
C PHE A 35 4.10 -12.01 23.17
N GLN A 36 5.36 -11.77 23.58
CA GLN A 36 6.24 -10.78 22.97
C GLN A 36 7.09 -11.36 21.83
N LEU A 37 7.31 -12.67 21.80
CA LEU A 37 8.23 -13.33 20.86
C LEU A 37 7.52 -14.23 19.84
N ASP A 38 6.28 -14.67 20.14
CA ASP A 38 5.51 -15.57 19.28
C ASP A 38 4.59 -14.85 18.30
N ASN A 39 4.64 -13.51 18.23
CA ASN A 39 3.83 -12.73 17.29
C ASN A 39 4.35 -12.86 15.84
N MET A 40 4.03 -13.99 15.20
CA MET A 40 4.33 -14.24 13.80
C MET A 40 3.11 -13.94 12.93
N GLN A 41 3.36 -13.39 11.75
CA GLN A 41 2.37 -13.21 10.70
C GLN A 41 3.03 -13.40 9.34
N ASP A 42 2.34 -14.06 8.43
CA ASP A 42 2.81 -14.18 7.06
C ASP A 42 2.82 -12.81 6.36
N ILE A 43 3.87 -12.59 5.57
CA ILE A 43 3.94 -11.47 4.63
C ILE A 43 3.38 -11.95 3.30
N VAL A 44 2.26 -11.36 2.89
CA VAL A 44 1.64 -11.66 1.61
C VAL A 44 2.21 -10.76 0.53
N LEU A 45 3.12 -11.32 -0.28
CA LEU A 45 3.79 -10.60 -1.37
C LEU A 45 2.94 -10.49 -2.64
N ILE A 46 2.19 -11.55 -2.97
CA ILE A 46 1.32 -11.60 -4.13
C ILE A 46 0.03 -12.35 -3.79
N ARG A 47 -1.10 -11.91 -4.36
CA ARG A 47 -2.38 -12.59 -4.24
C ARG A 47 -3.03 -12.76 -5.60
N PHE A 48 -3.81 -13.83 -5.72
CA PHE A 48 -4.54 -14.10 -6.95
C PHE A 48 -5.55 -13.00 -7.31
N ALA A 49 -6.05 -12.24 -6.32
CA ALA A 49 -6.89 -11.06 -6.57
C ALA A 49 -6.17 -10.00 -7.42
N ASP A 50 -4.90 -9.71 -7.11
CA ASP A 50 -4.11 -8.74 -7.87
C ASP A 50 -3.89 -9.22 -9.31
N VAL A 51 -3.57 -10.50 -9.50
CA VAL A 51 -3.43 -11.11 -10.83
C VAL A 51 -4.72 -10.98 -11.66
N ARG A 52 -5.89 -11.24 -11.04
CA ARG A 52 -7.19 -11.06 -11.72
C ARG A 52 -7.46 -9.61 -12.11
N LEU A 53 -7.08 -8.66 -11.26
CA LEU A 53 -7.27 -7.23 -11.52
C LEU A 53 -6.29 -6.75 -12.60
N MET A 54 -5.03 -7.19 -12.60
CA MET A 54 -4.06 -6.93 -13.68
C MET A 54 -4.55 -7.51 -15.01
N HIS A 55 -5.12 -8.72 -15.01
CA HIS A 55 -5.73 -9.28 -16.22
C HIS A 55 -6.92 -8.45 -16.71
N SER A 56 -7.79 -8.00 -15.80
CA SER A 56 -8.95 -7.15 -16.13
C SER A 56 -8.52 -5.82 -16.72
N GLU A 57 -7.42 -5.26 -16.20
CA GLU A 57 -6.81 -4.06 -16.75
C GLU A 57 -6.26 -4.25 -18.16
N LEU A 58 -5.47 -5.30 -18.38
CA LEU A 58 -4.84 -5.58 -19.67
C LEU A 58 -5.88 -5.88 -20.78
N THR A 59 -6.96 -6.57 -20.41
CA THR A 59 -8.01 -6.99 -21.35
C THR A 59 -9.18 -6.02 -21.43
N GLU A 60 -9.22 -5.02 -20.55
CA GLU A 60 -10.35 -4.09 -20.39
C GLU A 60 -11.69 -4.82 -20.19
N THR A 61 -11.68 -5.90 -19.39
CA THR A 61 -12.87 -6.71 -19.10
C THR A 61 -13.26 -6.68 -17.62
N VAL A 62 -14.54 -6.92 -17.33
CA VAL A 62 -15.04 -7.02 -15.94
C VAL A 62 -14.78 -8.37 -15.28
N ASN A 63 -14.21 -9.34 -15.99
CA ASN A 63 -14.13 -10.74 -15.54
C ASN A 63 -13.41 -10.87 -14.19
N GLY A 64 -12.20 -10.33 -14.06
CA GLY A 64 -11.44 -10.41 -12.81
C GLY A 64 -12.00 -9.49 -11.72
N ILE A 65 -12.54 -8.32 -12.08
CA ILE A 65 -13.24 -7.42 -11.15
C ILE A 65 -14.43 -8.15 -10.51
N ASN A 66 -15.31 -8.76 -11.31
CA ASN A 66 -16.49 -9.45 -10.81
C ASN A 66 -16.15 -10.69 -9.98
N LEU A 67 -15.09 -11.43 -10.32
CA LEU A 67 -14.59 -12.54 -9.49
C LEU A 67 -14.03 -12.08 -8.14
N VAL A 68 -13.46 -10.88 -8.04
CA VAL A 68 -13.00 -10.27 -6.78
C VAL A 68 -14.19 -9.85 -5.92
N ARG A 69 -15.19 -9.22 -6.55
CA ARG A 69 -16.42 -8.74 -5.90
C ARG A 69 -17.29 -9.88 -5.38
N GLU A 70 -17.50 -10.92 -6.19
CA GLU A 70 -18.30 -12.09 -5.86
C GLU A 70 -17.81 -12.78 -4.59
N ARG A 71 -16.48 -12.96 -4.45
CA ARG A 71 -15.87 -13.60 -3.27
C ARG A 71 -16.27 -12.93 -1.95
N VAL A 72 -16.52 -11.62 -1.97
CA VAL A 72 -16.90 -10.84 -0.78
C VAL A 72 -18.38 -10.45 -0.77
N GLY A 73 -19.19 -11.05 -1.64
CA GLY A 73 -20.64 -10.84 -1.71
C GLY A 73 -21.07 -9.50 -2.31
N LEU A 74 -20.20 -8.82 -3.06
CA LEU A 74 -20.55 -7.57 -3.75
C LEU A 74 -21.18 -7.85 -5.12
N THR A 75 -22.17 -7.05 -5.50
CA THR A 75 -22.85 -7.14 -6.80
C THR A 75 -21.87 -6.93 -7.95
N ALA A 76 -21.96 -7.77 -8.98
CA ALA A 76 -21.19 -7.63 -10.21
C ALA A 76 -21.48 -6.29 -10.93
N ILE A 77 -20.48 -5.75 -11.61
CA ILE A 77 -20.64 -4.58 -12.49
C ILE A 77 -20.84 -5.03 -13.94
N GLY A 78 -21.61 -4.24 -14.70
CA GLY A 78 -22.00 -4.57 -16.08
C GLY A 78 -20.99 -4.22 -17.16
N SER A 79 -20.09 -3.27 -16.90
CA SER A 79 -19.13 -2.79 -17.89
C SER A 79 -17.80 -2.40 -17.25
N TYR A 80 -16.72 -2.57 -18.01
CA TYR A 80 -15.39 -2.15 -17.58
C TYR A 80 -15.27 -0.63 -17.72
N THR A 81 -14.69 0.00 -16.72
CA THR A 81 -14.12 1.34 -16.82
C THR A 81 -12.81 1.35 -16.04
N LEU A 82 -11.86 2.21 -16.44
CA LEU A 82 -10.63 2.38 -15.69
C LEU A 82 -10.92 2.83 -14.25
N ASP A 83 -11.94 3.66 -14.03
CA ASP A 83 -12.33 4.09 -12.68
C ASP A 83 -12.87 2.96 -11.82
N ALA A 84 -13.66 2.05 -12.41
CA ALA A 84 -14.12 0.86 -11.70
C ALA A 84 -12.93 -0.02 -11.27
N LEU A 85 -11.95 -0.22 -12.17
CA LEU A 85 -10.72 -0.93 -11.83
C LEU A 85 -9.91 -0.21 -10.74
N LYS A 86 -9.70 1.12 -10.88
CA LYS A 86 -8.97 1.95 -9.91
C LYS A 86 -9.60 1.89 -8.52
N ALA A 87 -10.93 1.89 -8.46
CA ALA A 87 -11.69 1.73 -7.22
C ALA A 87 -11.53 0.32 -6.66
N GLU A 88 -11.72 -0.72 -7.49
CA GLU A 88 -11.62 -2.11 -7.04
C GLU A 88 -10.21 -2.41 -6.49
N ARG A 89 -9.15 -2.01 -7.20
CA ARG A 89 -7.75 -2.14 -6.70
C ARG A 89 -7.53 -1.39 -5.40
N ARG A 90 -8.08 -0.17 -5.24
CA ARG A 90 -7.96 0.63 -4.00
C ARG A 90 -8.49 -0.13 -2.78
N TYR A 91 -9.66 -0.74 -2.91
CA TYR A 91 -10.32 -1.43 -1.81
C TYR A 91 -9.74 -2.83 -1.61
N GLU A 92 -9.62 -3.60 -2.69
CA GLU A 92 -9.16 -4.97 -2.65
C GLU A 92 -7.70 -5.09 -2.21
N LEU A 93 -6.85 -4.11 -2.50
CA LEU A 93 -5.40 -4.14 -2.20
C LEU A 93 -5.00 -3.12 -1.11
N ALA A 94 -5.97 -2.63 -0.33
CA ALA A 94 -5.69 -1.75 0.79
C ALA A 94 -4.70 -2.40 1.78
N PHE A 95 -3.69 -1.62 2.18
CA PHE A 95 -2.60 -2.01 3.09
C PHE A 95 -1.59 -3.04 2.52
N GLU A 96 -1.45 -3.12 1.20
CA GLU A 96 -0.54 -4.07 0.52
C GLU A 96 0.63 -3.39 -0.20
N GLY A 97 0.87 -2.10 0.04
CA GLY A 97 2.02 -1.37 -0.53
C GLY A 97 1.91 -1.02 -2.02
N LEU A 98 0.80 -1.35 -2.69
CA LEU A 98 0.66 -1.15 -4.14
C LEU A 98 0.09 0.22 -4.56
N ARG A 99 -0.64 0.90 -3.67
CA ARG A 99 -1.44 2.09 -4.04
C ARG A 99 -0.60 3.22 -4.64
N TYR A 100 0.60 3.45 -4.10
CA TYR A 100 1.50 4.51 -4.58
C TYR A 100 1.89 4.28 -6.05
N TYR A 101 2.32 3.06 -6.37
CA TYR A 101 2.76 2.68 -7.72
C TYR A 101 1.60 2.62 -8.73
N ASP A 102 0.43 2.17 -8.29
CA ASP A 102 -0.79 2.21 -9.10
C ASP A 102 -1.15 3.65 -9.51
N LEU A 103 -1.06 4.62 -8.59
CA LEU A 103 -1.31 6.03 -8.91
C LEU A 103 -0.30 6.58 -9.91
N LEU A 104 1.00 6.31 -9.69
CA LEU A 104 2.05 6.80 -10.58
C LEU A 104 1.92 6.28 -12.01
N ARG A 105 1.69 4.97 -12.18
CA ARG A 105 1.60 4.38 -13.52
C ARG A 105 0.37 4.85 -14.31
N TRP A 106 -0.75 5.12 -13.62
CA TRP A 106 -1.95 5.64 -14.28
C TRP A 106 -1.84 7.11 -14.64
N ALA A 107 -1.19 7.91 -13.79
CA ALA A 107 -1.00 9.32 -14.05
C ALA A 107 0.01 9.55 -15.18
N GLY A 108 1.05 8.71 -15.26
CA GLY A 108 2.20 8.98 -16.11
C GLY A 108 2.97 10.22 -15.64
N LYS A 109 3.94 10.66 -16.43
CA LYS A 109 4.77 11.84 -16.09
C LYS A 109 3.98 13.15 -16.15
N ASP A 110 2.92 13.20 -16.96
CA ASP A 110 2.23 14.45 -17.28
C ASP A 110 1.16 14.84 -16.25
N ASN A 111 0.66 13.89 -15.44
CA ASN A 111 -0.45 14.11 -14.52
C ASN A 111 -0.09 13.88 -13.04
N LEU A 112 1.19 14.06 -12.66
CA LEU A 112 1.65 13.84 -11.28
C LEU A 112 1.00 14.79 -10.25
N ASN A 113 0.43 15.90 -10.68
CA ASN A 113 -0.40 16.76 -9.81
C ASN A 113 -1.67 16.05 -9.33
N GLU A 114 -2.27 15.16 -10.13
CA GLU A 114 -3.41 14.35 -9.67
C GLU A 114 -2.99 13.36 -8.57
N VAL A 115 -1.79 12.77 -8.71
CA VAL A 115 -1.21 11.91 -7.68
C VAL A 115 -1.00 12.70 -6.40
N LYS A 116 -0.46 13.92 -6.49
CA LYS A 116 -0.33 14.85 -5.36
C LYS A 116 -1.66 15.04 -4.66
N THR A 117 -2.70 15.43 -5.39
CA THR A 117 -4.04 15.67 -4.85
C THR A 117 -4.59 14.44 -4.13
N ILE A 118 -4.46 13.24 -4.71
CA ILE A 118 -4.99 12.00 -4.10
C ILE A 118 -4.22 11.60 -2.84
N LEU A 119 -2.90 11.77 -2.81
CA LEU A 119 -2.09 11.43 -1.64
C LEU A 119 -2.28 12.45 -0.51
N GLU A 120 -2.31 13.73 -0.85
CA GLU A 120 -2.48 14.82 0.10
C GLU A 120 -3.91 14.94 0.62
N SER A 121 -4.91 14.40 -0.09
CA SER A 121 -6.29 14.32 0.42
C SER A 121 -6.44 13.43 1.65
N GLN A 122 -5.40 12.70 2.04
CA GLN A 122 -5.38 11.90 3.27
C GLN A 122 -4.97 12.73 4.49
N ASN A 123 -4.52 13.96 4.31
CA ASN A 123 -4.04 14.84 5.37
C ASN A 123 -5.24 15.46 6.10
N GLY A 124 -5.03 15.93 7.34
CA GLY A 124 -6.08 16.61 8.10
C GLY A 124 -7.13 15.69 8.71
N VAL A 125 -7.06 14.37 8.47
CA VAL A 125 -7.92 13.38 9.14
C VAL A 125 -7.60 13.39 10.64
N SER A 126 -8.65 13.46 11.48
CA SER A 126 -8.51 13.39 12.93
C SER A 126 -7.88 12.08 13.36
N ILE A 127 -6.86 12.17 14.20
CA ILE A 127 -6.13 11.04 14.76
C ILE A 127 -5.84 11.27 16.24
N ILE A 128 -5.43 10.20 16.91
CA ILE A 128 -4.78 10.27 18.21
C ILE A 128 -3.29 10.03 18.00
N ASN A 129 -2.46 10.93 18.50
CA ASN A 129 -1.01 10.78 18.53
C ASN A 129 -0.55 10.75 19.99
N ASN A 130 -0.05 9.60 20.45
CA ASN A 130 0.38 9.36 21.83
C ASN A 130 -0.67 9.81 22.87
N GLY A 131 -1.94 9.46 22.64
CA GLY A 131 -3.06 9.81 23.51
C GLY A 131 -3.59 11.25 23.37
N VAL A 132 -3.00 12.07 22.50
CA VAL A 132 -3.41 13.46 22.26
C VAL A 132 -4.16 13.57 20.94
N ALA A 133 -5.33 14.21 20.94
CA ALA A 133 -6.07 14.51 19.73
C ALA A 133 -5.23 15.39 18.80
N SER A 134 -5.11 14.97 17.55
CA SER A 134 -4.32 15.64 16.53
C SER A 134 -4.95 15.42 15.15
N VAL A 135 -4.25 15.87 14.11
CA VAL A 135 -4.60 15.62 12.72
C VAL A 135 -3.43 14.95 12.03
N LYS A 136 -3.72 14.08 11.07
CA LYS A 136 -2.69 13.42 10.27
C LYS A 136 -1.90 14.49 9.53
N SER A 137 -0.64 14.68 9.96
CA SER A 137 0.35 15.43 9.21
C SER A 137 0.83 14.55 8.06
N GLY A 138 0.88 15.15 6.88
CA GLY A 138 0.66 14.44 5.65
C GLY A 138 1.84 13.84 4.92
N VAL A 139 1.51 13.11 3.85
CA VAL A 139 2.45 12.80 2.77
C VAL A 139 2.61 14.07 1.94
N LEU A 140 3.82 14.65 1.91
CA LEU A 140 4.16 15.70 0.94
C LEU A 140 4.60 15.02 -0.35
N PHE A 141 3.72 14.99 -1.35
CA PHE A 141 4.10 14.46 -2.67
C PHE A 141 4.74 15.57 -3.50
N ARG A 142 5.87 15.23 -4.13
CA ARG A 142 6.71 16.14 -4.91
C ARG A 142 6.68 15.73 -6.38
N PRO A 143 5.83 16.37 -7.20
CA PRO A 143 5.66 16.00 -8.61
C PRO A 143 6.97 16.08 -9.39
N GLU A 144 7.86 17.02 -9.05
CA GLU A 144 9.14 17.22 -9.70
C GLU A 144 10.07 16.01 -9.55
N THR A 145 9.88 15.15 -8.55
CA THR A 145 10.68 13.93 -8.41
C THR A 145 10.25 12.80 -9.32
N GLY A 146 9.17 12.97 -10.08
CA GLY A 146 8.60 11.90 -10.91
C GLY A 146 8.04 10.72 -10.11
N GLY A 147 7.93 10.86 -8.78
CA GLY A 147 7.64 9.77 -7.86
C GLY A 147 8.84 8.87 -7.53
N PHE A 148 10.05 9.21 -7.98
CA PHE A 148 11.27 8.49 -7.64
C PHE A 148 11.80 8.89 -6.26
N LEU A 149 12.43 7.93 -5.58
CA LEU A 149 13.20 8.18 -4.37
C LEU A 149 14.57 8.76 -4.70
N GLN A 150 15.20 9.40 -3.72
CA GLN A 150 16.58 9.86 -3.85
C GLN A 150 17.51 8.67 -4.10
N ILE A 151 18.40 8.81 -5.08
CA ILE A 151 19.54 7.90 -5.18
C ILE A 151 20.46 8.20 -4.00
N PRO A 152 20.87 7.21 -3.18
CA PRO A 152 21.73 7.48 -2.04
C PRO A 152 22.99 8.24 -2.45
N ASN A 153 23.28 9.37 -1.79
CA ASN A 153 24.39 10.24 -2.18
C ASN A 153 25.74 9.50 -2.20
N SER A 154 25.94 8.52 -1.32
CA SER A 154 27.14 7.68 -1.35
C SER A 154 27.30 6.92 -2.67
N GLN A 155 26.21 6.44 -3.26
CA GLN A 155 26.23 5.75 -4.56
C GLN A 155 26.54 6.72 -5.69
N VAL A 156 25.95 7.93 -5.66
CA VAL A 156 26.26 8.99 -6.63
C VAL A 156 27.75 9.33 -6.61
N LEU A 157 28.31 9.57 -5.43
CA LEU A 157 29.73 9.90 -5.26
C LEU A 157 30.67 8.75 -5.67
N LEU A 158 30.32 7.51 -5.34
CA LEU A 158 31.12 6.33 -5.69
C LEU A 158 31.03 5.96 -7.17
N SER A 159 29.99 6.41 -7.87
CA SER A 159 29.76 6.06 -9.28
C SER A 159 30.67 6.79 -10.26
N ASP A 160 31.49 7.74 -9.81
CA ASP A 160 32.41 8.54 -10.63
C ASP A 160 31.72 9.16 -11.87
N GLY A 161 30.54 9.75 -11.63
CA GLY A 161 29.76 10.45 -12.68
C GLY A 161 28.82 9.56 -13.50
N VAL A 162 28.71 8.25 -13.21
CA VAL A 162 27.75 7.37 -13.90
C VAL A 162 26.31 7.58 -13.41
N LEU A 163 26.12 7.80 -12.11
CA LEU A 163 24.80 8.06 -11.54
C LEU A 163 24.59 9.57 -11.39
N GLU A 164 23.60 10.09 -12.11
CA GLU A 164 23.06 11.43 -11.88
C GLU A 164 21.85 11.36 -10.94
N GLN A 165 21.70 12.35 -10.06
CA GLN A 165 20.60 12.37 -9.10
C GLN A 165 19.26 12.55 -9.82
N ASN A 166 18.20 11.93 -9.28
CA ASN A 166 16.83 12.15 -9.76
C ASN A 166 16.43 13.63 -9.59
N PRO A 167 15.64 14.20 -10.53
CA PRO A 167 15.12 15.55 -10.38
C PRO A 167 14.42 15.77 -9.03
N GLY A 168 14.50 16.98 -8.47
CA GLY A 168 13.91 17.36 -7.19
C GLY A 168 14.62 16.83 -5.93
N TRP A 169 15.75 16.13 -6.09
CA TRP A 169 16.56 15.62 -4.98
C TRP A 169 17.99 16.20 -4.94
N GLY A 170 18.42 16.89 -6.00
CA GLY A 170 19.73 17.49 -6.10
C GLY A 170 19.72 18.98 -5.77
N SER A 171 20.58 19.74 -6.43
CA SER A 171 20.61 21.20 -6.34
C SER A 171 19.34 21.89 -6.87
N ASP A 172 18.51 21.14 -7.59
CA ASP A 172 17.23 21.55 -8.14
C ASP A 172 16.04 21.30 -7.19
N ALA A 173 16.30 20.74 -5.98
CA ALA A 173 15.28 20.49 -4.98
C ALA A 173 14.60 21.79 -4.51
N PRO A 174 13.26 21.90 -4.53
CA PRO A 174 12.57 23.07 -4.01
C PRO A 174 12.72 23.19 -2.49
N ASN A 175 12.79 24.43 -1.98
CA ASN A 175 12.66 24.72 -0.55
C ASN A 175 11.16 24.82 -0.21
N TYR A 176 10.69 23.98 0.71
CA TYR A 176 9.31 23.95 1.18
C TYR A 176 9.19 24.51 2.59
#